data_AF-A0A9W7CSR0-F1
#
_entry.id   AF-A0A9W7CSR0-F1
#
_cell.length_a   1.000
_cell.length_b   1.000
_cell.length_c   1.000
_cell.angle_alpha   90.00
_cell.angle_beta   90.00
_cell.angle_gamma   90.00
#
_symmetry.space_group_name_H-M   'P 1'
#
loop_
_entity.id
_entity.type
_entity.pdbx_description
1 polymer ?
#
loop_
_entity_poly.entity_id
_entity_poly.type
_entity_poly.pdbx_seq_one_letter_code
_entity_poly.pdbx_strand_id
1 'polypeptide(L)'
;MDLFTTYDINALRLPLAMDSVLDDPKVKSTQTGGSPSLAGKTYLEVLDVIVREARKRNILVMFDSHRIEASEPDFPDIAVPDDITPALQKLATRYCDDPGAWNVFAIDIKNEPKGKATWGKGDEDTDWNLQAAKIGNAVLKKCPRLLIFVEGVQTNIKGVSLEWGQAGGSLQGAKNYPVKLSNMERLVYSPHLISPGVDYKAPWWSDSNFPDNMPDLWDEYFGFVPKETGQAVVVGSWGAQMKDKNKQWANAVSAYLEEKSIGSFYWAFNPQSADTGGFVKDDWVTAIDERVALLELLPTTSVKDIVAIYEKCTKTCAGNGGCEGGKCICYTGWSGPQCEICSEGDTTACNDMGTCLGNSTCACDDDADGKYCAGTECDEVDCGDGSNAGCFNGECTCLYNCISNSCSVCAANESALEDASNGATILCSACDAQTQNDFSSAVQVSASAVGAVLFAVISCILSCFL
;
A
#
# COMPACT_ATOMS: atom_id res chain seq x y z
N MET A 1 8.42 -15.04 -2.68
CA MET A 1 7.10 -14.47 -3.06
C MET A 1 6.24 -15.45 -3.85
N ASP A 2 6.74 -16.17 -4.86
CA ASP A 2 5.93 -17.19 -5.58
C ASP A 2 5.39 -18.31 -4.66
N LEU A 3 6.17 -18.67 -3.64
CA LEU A 3 5.71 -19.61 -2.63
C LEU A 3 4.51 -19.07 -1.84
N PHE A 4 4.46 -17.77 -1.55
CA PHE A 4 3.32 -17.15 -0.87
C PHE A 4 2.05 -17.27 -1.70
N THR A 5 2.13 -16.99 -3.01
CA THR A 5 0.99 -17.14 -3.91
C THR A 5 0.55 -18.59 -4.10
N THR A 6 1.45 -19.57 -3.89
CA THR A 6 1.09 -21.00 -3.98
C THR A 6 0.16 -21.43 -2.84
N TYR A 7 0.23 -20.74 -1.70
CA TYR A 7 -0.57 -21.03 -0.50
C TYR A 7 -1.52 -19.89 -0.15
N ASP A 8 -1.92 -19.08 -1.14
CA ASP A 8 -2.87 -17.97 -1.00
C ASP A 8 -2.52 -16.93 0.09
N ILE A 9 -1.24 -16.82 0.45
CA ILE A 9 -0.74 -15.77 1.34
C ILE A 9 -0.71 -14.46 0.55
N ASN A 10 -1.48 -13.48 1.02
CA ASN A 10 -1.76 -12.24 0.31
C ASN A 10 -1.15 -10.98 0.98
N ALA A 11 -0.46 -11.14 2.11
CA ALA A 11 0.13 -10.02 2.85
C ALA A 11 1.44 -10.42 3.55
N LEU A 12 2.33 -9.45 3.71
CA LEU A 12 3.63 -9.57 4.37
C LEU A 12 3.77 -8.46 5.43
N ARG A 13 3.91 -8.86 6.70
CA ARG A 13 4.42 -7.99 7.77
C ARG A 13 5.94 -8.09 7.74
N LEU A 14 6.62 -6.95 7.57
CA LEU A 14 8.06 -6.88 7.42
C LEU A 14 8.69 -6.14 8.62
N PRO A 15 9.24 -6.88 9.60
CA PRO A 15 9.99 -6.32 10.72
C PRO A 15 11.21 -5.51 10.25
N LEU A 16 11.28 -4.24 10.66
CA LEU A 16 12.40 -3.34 10.36
C LEU A 16 13.07 -2.82 11.62
N ALA A 17 14.33 -2.40 11.47
CA ALA A 17 15.01 -1.58 12.46
C ALA A 17 14.99 -0.10 12.02
N MET A 18 14.61 0.80 12.92
CA MET A 18 14.39 2.22 12.59
C MET A 18 15.70 2.93 12.25
N ASP A 19 16.82 2.56 12.87
CA ASP A 19 18.16 3.03 12.50
C ASP A 19 18.51 2.71 11.04
N SER A 20 18.22 1.50 10.59
CA SER A 20 18.52 1.03 9.23
C SER A 20 17.67 1.75 8.20
N VAL A 21 16.43 2.11 8.55
CA VAL A 21 15.57 2.97 7.73
C VAL A 21 16.16 4.38 7.63
N LEU A 22 16.63 4.95 8.74
CA LEU A 22 17.18 6.31 8.78
C LEU A 22 18.53 6.43 8.08
N ASP A 23 19.47 5.55 8.40
CA ASP A 23 20.84 5.55 7.90
C ASP A 23 20.95 5.04 6.46
N ASP A 24 19.98 4.24 6.03
CA ASP A 24 19.91 3.63 4.71
C ASP A 24 21.23 2.94 4.27
N PRO A 25 21.79 2.02 5.08
CA PRO A 25 23.09 1.44 4.83
C PRO A 25 23.09 0.57 3.57
N LYS A 26 24.25 0.47 2.91
CA LYS A 26 24.43 -0.49 1.81
C LYS A 26 24.43 -1.93 2.31
N VAL A 27 23.65 -2.78 1.66
CA VAL A 27 23.55 -4.21 1.96
C VAL A 27 24.77 -4.95 1.41
N LYS A 28 25.40 -5.75 2.26
CA LYS A 28 26.62 -6.50 1.91
C LYS A 28 26.26 -7.73 1.07
N SER A 29 27.16 -8.17 0.20
CA SER A 29 27.01 -9.41 -0.57
C SER A 29 26.79 -10.65 0.31
N THR A 30 27.36 -10.65 1.53
CA THR A 30 27.18 -11.73 2.52
C THR A 30 25.75 -11.85 3.05
N GLN A 31 24.92 -10.82 2.88
CA GLN A 31 23.51 -10.81 3.31
C GLN A 31 22.54 -11.14 2.16
N THR A 32 23.05 -11.29 0.93
CA THR A 32 22.25 -11.36 -0.31
C THR A 32 22.51 -12.64 -1.08
N GLY A 33 22.97 -13.71 -0.41
CA GLY A 33 23.35 -14.97 -1.07
C GLY A 33 22.26 -15.58 -1.96
N GLY A 34 20.98 -15.48 -1.56
CA GLY A 34 19.84 -15.94 -2.36
C GLY A 34 19.43 -15.00 -3.50
N SER A 35 19.87 -13.74 -3.47
CA SER A 35 19.55 -12.70 -4.45
C SER A 35 20.75 -11.78 -4.69
N PRO A 36 21.83 -12.25 -5.36
CA PRO A 36 23.08 -11.50 -5.48
C PRO A 36 22.93 -10.10 -6.12
N SER A 37 21.88 -9.88 -6.91
CA SER A 37 21.54 -8.58 -7.50
C SER A 37 21.20 -7.49 -6.48
N LEU A 38 20.96 -7.87 -5.21
CA LEU A 38 20.72 -6.94 -4.11
C LEU A 38 22.02 -6.43 -3.47
N ALA A 39 23.17 -7.05 -3.76
CA ALA A 39 24.44 -6.63 -3.19
C ALA A 39 24.79 -5.19 -3.62
N GLY A 40 25.15 -4.35 -2.65
CA GLY A 40 25.54 -2.96 -2.89
C GLY A 40 24.37 -1.96 -3.01
N LYS A 41 23.11 -2.46 -3.09
CA LYS A 41 21.92 -1.62 -2.93
C LYS A 41 21.82 -1.08 -1.51
N THR A 42 21.21 0.08 -1.34
CA THR A 42 20.87 0.61 -0.02
C THR A 42 19.74 -0.20 0.63
N TYR A 43 19.55 -0.04 1.93
CA TYR A 43 18.51 -0.74 2.68
C TYR A 43 17.12 -0.44 2.11
N LEU A 44 16.83 0.82 1.81
CA LEU A 44 15.58 1.28 1.21
C LEU A 44 15.42 0.78 -0.24
N GLU A 45 16.48 0.73 -1.04
CA GLU A 45 16.43 0.12 -2.37
C GLU A 45 16.09 -1.38 -2.33
N VAL A 46 16.53 -2.09 -1.29
CA VAL A 46 16.12 -3.49 -1.07
C VAL A 46 14.63 -3.56 -0.73
N LEU A 47 14.11 -2.65 0.10
CA LEU A 47 12.69 -2.57 0.39
C LEU A 47 11.86 -2.27 -0.87
N ASP A 48 12.32 -1.40 -1.77
CA ASP A 48 11.65 -1.14 -3.04
C ASP A 48 11.53 -2.40 -3.89
N VAL A 49 12.59 -3.21 -3.95
CA VAL A 49 12.56 -4.49 -4.68
C VAL A 49 11.54 -5.43 -4.04
N ILE A 50 11.49 -5.53 -2.71
CA ILE A 50 10.49 -6.35 -2.00
C ILE A 50 9.07 -5.87 -2.31
N VAL A 51 8.81 -4.57 -2.20
CA VAL A 51 7.50 -3.96 -2.49
C VAL A 51 7.07 -4.25 -3.93
N ARG A 52 7.96 -4.06 -4.90
CA ARG A 52 7.69 -4.31 -6.32
C ARG A 52 7.44 -5.79 -6.61
N GLU A 53 8.24 -6.70 -6.05
CA GLU A 53 8.05 -8.15 -6.26
C GLU A 53 6.79 -8.69 -5.58
N ALA A 54 6.41 -8.12 -4.43
CA ALA A 54 5.14 -8.38 -3.77
C ALA A 54 3.96 -7.84 -4.60
N ARG A 55 4.07 -6.62 -5.13
CA ARG A 55 3.05 -5.97 -5.99
C ARG A 55 2.71 -6.80 -7.21
N LYS A 56 3.73 -7.29 -7.93
CA LYS A 56 3.57 -8.16 -9.12
C LYS A 56 2.70 -9.40 -8.84
N ARG A 57 2.57 -9.77 -7.57
CA ARG A 57 1.84 -10.95 -7.09
C ARG A 57 0.61 -10.60 -6.25
N ASN A 58 0.22 -9.32 -6.21
CA ASN A 58 -0.88 -8.81 -5.38
C ASN A 58 -0.69 -9.11 -3.88
N ILE A 59 0.54 -9.04 -3.39
CA ILE A 59 0.85 -9.21 -1.97
C ILE A 59 0.98 -7.83 -1.33
N LEU A 60 0.15 -7.59 -0.31
CA LEU A 60 0.19 -6.38 0.51
C LEU A 60 1.44 -6.38 1.41
N VAL A 61 1.99 -5.22 1.69
CA VAL A 61 3.16 -5.03 2.54
C VAL A 61 2.81 -4.09 3.69
N MET A 62 3.08 -4.54 4.91
CA MET A 62 3.04 -3.73 6.12
C MET A 62 4.45 -3.63 6.68
N PHE A 63 4.94 -2.42 6.87
CA PHE A 63 6.21 -2.21 7.58
C PHE A 63 5.97 -2.18 9.07
N ASP A 64 6.81 -2.87 9.82
CA ASP A 64 6.71 -2.97 11.27
C ASP A 64 7.95 -2.33 11.93
N SER A 65 7.71 -1.36 12.81
CA SER A 65 8.73 -0.80 13.70
C SER A 65 9.11 -1.82 14.77
N HIS A 66 9.93 -2.78 14.36
CA HIS A 66 10.25 -3.96 15.16
C HIS A 66 11.45 -3.80 16.07
N ARG A 67 12.40 -2.93 15.70
CA ARG A 67 13.64 -2.55 16.42
C ARG A 67 13.94 -1.07 16.29
N ILE A 68 14.50 -0.48 17.33
CA ILE A 68 15.09 0.86 17.21
C ILE A 68 16.43 0.70 16.51
N GLU A 69 17.32 -0.11 17.09
CA GLU A 69 18.65 -0.40 16.55
C GLU A 69 18.74 -1.84 16.04
N ALA A 70 19.33 -2.04 14.86
CA ALA A 70 19.50 -3.37 14.28
C ALA A 70 20.46 -4.26 15.09
N SER A 71 21.44 -3.65 15.77
CA SER A 71 22.42 -4.32 16.62
C SER A 71 21.84 -4.82 17.94
N GLU A 72 20.75 -4.23 18.41
CA GLU A 72 20.18 -4.55 19.71
C GLU A 72 19.06 -5.60 19.57
N PRO A 73 19.13 -6.72 20.32
CA PRO A 73 18.15 -7.79 20.17
C PRO A 73 16.78 -7.44 20.78
N ASP A 74 16.77 -6.60 21.82
CA ASP A 74 15.58 -6.27 22.61
C ASP A 74 15.00 -4.91 22.21
N PHE A 75 13.68 -4.87 21.98
CA PHE A 75 12.95 -3.60 21.86
C PHE A 75 12.65 -3.03 23.25
N PRO A 76 12.73 -1.70 23.44
CA PRO A 76 12.29 -1.07 24.67
C PRO A 76 10.81 -1.36 25.00
N ASP A 77 10.51 -1.47 26.29
CA ASP A 77 9.14 -1.67 26.79
C ASP A 77 8.14 -0.66 26.21
N ILE A 78 8.57 0.59 26.02
CA ILE A 78 7.77 1.76 25.65
C ILE A 78 8.20 2.27 24.27
N ALA A 79 7.28 2.85 23.51
CA ALA A 79 7.62 3.62 22.32
C ALA A 79 7.98 5.05 22.72
N VAL A 80 9.24 5.47 22.57
CA VAL A 80 9.59 6.88 22.62
C VAL A 80 9.30 7.46 21.22
N PRO A 81 8.31 8.34 21.03
CA PRO A 81 7.90 8.77 19.69
C PRO A 81 9.04 9.36 18.86
N ASP A 82 9.94 10.12 19.49
CA ASP A 82 11.05 10.80 18.81
C ASP A 82 12.08 9.81 18.23
N ASP A 83 12.19 8.60 18.80
CA ASP A 83 13.16 7.59 18.37
C ASP A 83 12.72 6.84 17.10
N ILE A 84 11.40 6.75 16.85
CA ILE A 84 10.85 5.92 15.77
C ILE A 84 10.07 6.71 14.71
N THR A 85 9.44 7.82 15.09
CA THR A 85 8.60 8.62 14.18
C THR A 85 9.36 9.12 12.94
N PRO A 86 10.61 9.59 13.03
CA PRO A 86 11.36 10.04 11.85
C PRO A 86 11.53 8.94 10.79
N ALA A 87 11.83 7.71 11.22
CA ALA A 87 11.99 6.55 10.34
C ALA A 87 10.64 6.19 9.66
N LEU A 88 9.56 6.14 10.46
CA LEU A 88 8.22 5.86 9.95
C LEU A 88 7.73 6.93 8.97
N GLN A 89 8.02 8.21 9.22
CA GLN A 89 7.73 9.29 8.27
C GLN A 89 8.56 9.20 6.99
N LYS A 90 9.82 8.73 7.07
CA LYS A 90 10.66 8.47 5.90
C LYS A 90 10.05 7.37 5.02
N LEU A 91 9.60 6.26 5.61
CA LEU A 91 8.87 5.19 4.91
C LEU A 91 7.56 5.70 4.31
N ALA A 92 6.74 6.40 5.11
CA ALA A 92 5.47 6.96 4.65
C ALA A 92 5.67 7.90 3.46
N THR A 93 6.64 8.81 3.54
CA THR A 93 6.96 9.74 2.44
C THR A 93 7.44 9.00 1.19
N ARG A 94 8.27 7.97 1.36
CA ARG A 94 8.83 7.20 0.24
C ARG A 94 7.75 6.49 -0.59
N TYR A 95 6.76 5.90 0.07
CA TYR A 95 5.80 5.00 -0.60
C TYR A 95 4.40 5.60 -0.80
N CYS A 96 4.08 6.78 -0.26
CA CYS A 96 2.70 7.26 -0.27
C CYS A 96 2.15 7.48 -1.68
N ASP A 97 2.86 8.30 -2.45
CA ASP A 97 2.39 8.80 -3.74
C ASP A 97 3.02 8.03 -4.92
N ASP A 98 3.80 7.00 -4.60
CA ASP A 98 4.35 6.05 -5.57
C ASP A 98 3.23 5.10 -6.03
N PRO A 99 2.76 5.20 -7.29
CA PRO A 99 1.74 4.30 -7.82
C PRO A 99 2.23 2.86 -7.89
N GLY A 100 3.55 2.64 -7.98
CA GLY A 100 4.15 1.33 -7.87
C GLY A 100 4.29 0.80 -6.45
N ALA A 101 3.82 1.51 -5.43
CA ALA A 101 3.84 1.07 -4.03
C ALA A 101 2.43 1.05 -3.41
N TRP A 102 1.36 0.96 -4.22
CA TRP A 102 -0.01 0.86 -3.73
C TRP A 102 -0.22 -0.29 -2.73
N ASN A 103 0.56 -1.36 -2.87
CA ASN A 103 0.50 -2.53 -2.01
C ASN A 103 1.16 -2.31 -0.63
N VAL A 104 1.94 -1.23 -0.45
CA VAL A 104 2.28 -0.75 0.90
C VAL A 104 1.04 -0.11 1.47
N PHE A 105 0.32 -0.83 2.34
CA PHE A 105 -1.02 -0.44 2.78
C PHE A 105 -1.06 0.00 4.25
N ALA A 106 -0.05 -0.37 5.05
CA ALA A 106 -0.06 -0.16 6.48
C ALA A 106 1.34 0.04 7.08
N ILE A 107 1.36 0.67 8.25
CA ILE A 107 2.51 0.70 9.14
C ILE A 107 2.05 0.19 10.52
N ASP A 108 2.74 -0.82 11.03
CA ASP A 108 2.69 -1.24 12.43
C ASP A 108 3.70 -0.41 13.21
N ILE A 109 3.19 0.49 14.05
CA ILE A 109 3.97 1.64 14.52
C ILE A 109 4.92 1.32 15.67
N LYS A 110 4.76 0.18 16.35
CA LYS A 110 5.70 -0.31 17.38
C LYS A 110 5.39 -1.75 17.77
N ASN A 111 6.39 -2.61 17.60
CA ASN A 111 6.30 -3.99 18.05
C ASN A 111 6.26 -4.12 19.58
N GLU A 112 5.29 -4.86 20.09
CA GLU A 112 5.16 -5.38 21.46
C GLU A 112 5.42 -4.37 22.59
N PRO A 113 4.58 -3.34 22.78
CA PRO A 113 4.55 -2.59 24.04
C PRO A 113 4.38 -3.55 25.23
N LYS A 114 5.29 -3.47 26.20
CA LYS A 114 5.35 -4.42 27.34
C LYS A 114 5.96 -3.81 28.58
N GLY A 115 6.06 -4.60 29.66
CA GLY A 115 6.72 -4.19 30.89
C GLY A 115 6.21 -2.85 31.41
N LYS A 116 7.01 -1.78 31.32
CA LYS A 116 6.63 -0.43 31.79
C LYS A 116 5.55 0.28 30.95
N ALA A 117 5.25 -0.16 29.73
CA ALA A 117 4.19 0.45 28.93
C ALA A 117 2.82 0.33 29.61
N THR A 118 2.07 1.42 29.60
CA THR A 118 0.76 1.55 30.22
C THR A 118 -0.30 1.93 29.20
N TRP A 119 -1.57 1.88 29.61
CA TRP A 119 -2.69 2.35 28.80
C TRP A 119 -3.72 3.10 29.65
N GLY A 120 -3.96 4.35 29.29
CA GLY A 120 -4.98 5.20 29.89
C GLY A 120 -4.68 5.70 31.31
N LYS A 121 -3.47 5.51 31.84
CA LYS A 121 -3.10 5.95 33.21
C LYS A 121 -2.90 7.46 33.31
N GLY A 122 -2.75 8.16 32.19
CA GLY A 122 -2.60 9.62 32.09
C GLY A 122 -1.16 10.11 32.08
N ASP A 123 -0.19 9.22 31.98
CA ASP A 123 1.23 9.53 31.92
C ASP A 123 1.73 9.42 30.47
N GLU A 124 2.06 10.53 29.83
CA GLU A 124 2.44 10.55 28.41
C GLU A 124 3.75 9.82 28.10
N ASP A 125 4.59 9.60 29.11
CA ASP A 125 5.87 8.90 28.95
C ASP A 125 5.68 7.38 28.93
N THR A 126 4.56 6.87 29.42
CA THR A 126 4.30 5.43 29.53
C THR A 126 3.01 4.97 28.85
N ASP A 127 2.03 5.87 28.66
CA ASP A 127 0.75 5.55 28.02
C ASP A 127 0.89 5.36 26.52
N TRP A 128 0.92 4.08 26.13
CA TRP A 128 1.02 3.66 24.75
C TRP A 128 -0.11 4.23 23.89
N ASN A 129 -1.34 4.34 24.40
CA ASN A 129 -2.45 4.89 23.63
C ASN A 129 -2.26 6.37 23.22
N LEU A 130 -1.55 7.15 24.04
CA LEU A 130 -1.22 8.54 23.75
C LEU A 130 -0.03 8.63 22.80
N GLN A 131 1.00 7.82 23.01
CA GLN A 131 2.16 7.73 22.13
C GLN A 131 1.78 7.23 20.73
N ALA A 132 0.97 6.18 20.64
CA ALA A 132 0.41 5.66 19.40
C ALA A 132 -0.37 6.71 18.61
N ALA A 133 -1.17 7.53 19.30
CA ALA A 133 -1.87 8.64 18.66
C ALA A 133 -0.90 9.69 18.10
N LYS A 134 0.15 10.06 18.84
CA LYS A 134 1.19 11.00 18.37
C LYS A 134 1.91 10.45 17.13
N ILE A 135 2.40 9.22 17.21
CA ILE A 135 3.15 8.55 16.13
C ILE A 135 2.27 8.34 14.88
N GLY A 136 1.10 7.74 15.06
CA GLY A 136 0.15 7.47 13.97
C GLY A 136 -0.28 8.73 13.24
N ASN A 137 -0.55 9.83 13.96
CA ASN A 137 -0.90 11.11 13.34
C ASN A 137 0.27 11.75 12.58
N ALA A 138 1.51 11.57 13.07
CA ALA A 138 2.70 12.02 12.36
C ALA A 138 2.91 11.25 11.05
N VAL A 139 2.62 9.95 11.03
CA VAL A 139 2.62 9.11 9.82
C VAL A 139 1.50 9.55 8.86
N LEU A 140 0.26 9.68 9.34
CA LEU A 140 -0.89 10.06 8.50
C LEU A 140 -0.75 11.45 7.89
N LYS A 141 -0.04 12.37 8.55
CA LYS A 141 0.30 13.68 7.98
C LYS A 141 1.20 13.57 6.74
N LYS A 142 2.04 12.54 6.68
CA LYS A 142 2.89 12.24 5.50
C LYS A 142 2.15 11.39 4.48
N CYS A 143 1.35 10.43 4.95
CA CYS A 143 0.60 9.56 4.08
C CYS A 143 -0.81 9.24 4.60
N PRO A 144 -1.84 9.96 4.15
CA PRO A 144 -3.21 9.81 4.67
C PRO A 144 -3.92 8.53 4.21
N ARG A 145 -3.34 7.78 3.25
CA ARG A 145 -3.90 6.51 2.76
C ARG A 145 -3.52 5.29 3.60
N LEU A 146 -2.43 5.36 4.38
CA LEU A 146 -1.97 4.21 5.16
C LEU A 146 -2.91 3.88 6.31
N LEU A 147 -3.05 2.59 6.60
CA LEU A 147 -3.57 2.11 7.86
C LEU A 147 -2.46 2.18 8.93
N ILE A 148 -2.86 2.51 10.15
CA ILE A 148 -1.99 2.57 11.33
C ILE A 148 -2.37 1.40 12.23
N PHE A 149 -1.49 0.42 12.29
CA PHE A 149 -1.65 -0.76 13.14
C PHE A 149 -1.09 -0.45 14.51
N VAL A 150 -1.91 -0.64 15.54
CA VAL A 150 -1.58 -0.35 16.94
C VAL A 150 -1.74 -1.61 17.77
N GLU A 151 -0.64 -2.15 18.26
CA GLU A 151 -0.66 -3.29 19.17
C GLU A 151 -1.19 -2.93 20.57
N GLY A 152 -1.40 -3.96 21.40
CA GLY A 152 -1.77 -3.82 22.80
C GLY A 152 -0.60 -3.53 23.74
N VAL A 153 -0.87 -3.53 25.05
CA VAL A 153 0.16 -3.55 26.09
C VAL A 153 0.15 -4.89 26.84
N GLN A 154 1.15 -5.15 27.67
CA GLN A 154 1.22 -6.39 28.44
C GLN A 154 0.19 -6.45 29.59
N THR A 155 0.26 -5.56 30.59
CA THR A 155 -0.60 -5.64 31.80
C THR A 155 -1.10 -4.30 32.34
N ASN A 156 -0.38 -3.19 32.13
CA ASN A 156 -0.61 -1.96 32.88
C ASN A 156 -1.75 -1.06 32.34
N ILE A 157 -3.00 -1.51 32.44
CA ILE A 157 -4.16 -0.82 31.89
C ILE A 157 -4.99 -0.17 33.01
N LYS A 158 -5.40 1.09 32.85
CA LYS A 158 -6.22 1.78 33.85
C LYS A 158 -7.60 1.13 33.98
N GLY A 159 -7.94 0.76 35.22
CA GLY A 159 -9.25 0.18 35.56
C GLY A 159 -9.38 -1.30 35.22
N VAL A 160 -8.30 -1.96 34.81
CA VAL A 160 -8.24 -3.39 34.55
C VAL A 160 -7.25 -4.03 35.51
N SER A 161 -7.63 -5.15 36.12
CA SER A 161 -6.76 -5.92 37.00
C SER A 161 -6.27 -7.15 36.26
N LEU A 162 -5.09 -7.06 35.65
CA LEU A 162 -4.44 -8.18 34.97
C LEU A 162 -3.26 -8.71 35.80
N GLU A 163 -3.35 -9.96 36.25
CA GLU A 163 -2.23 -10.63 36.91
C GLU A 163 -1.17 -11.11 35.90
N TRP A 164 -1.58 -11.35 34.65
CA TRP A 164 -0.69 -11.74 33.55
C TRP A 164 -1.16 -11.19 32.21
N GLY A 165 -0.24 -11.02 31.27
CA GLY A 165 -0.56 -10.64 29.90
C GLY A 165 0.63 -10.82 28.97
N GLN A 166 0.32 -10.86 27.66
CA GLN A 166 1.30 -11.06 26.60
C GLN A 166 1.75 -9.72 26.06
N ALA A 167 3.03 -9.59 25.72
CA ALA A 167 3.59 -8.38 25.13
C ALA A 167 2.81 -8.04 23.85
N GLY A 168 2.37 -6.79 23.68
CA GLY A 168 1.52 -6.41 22.54
C GLY A 168 0.10 -7.00 22.54
N GLY A 169 -0.28 -7.80 23.54
CA GLY A 169 -1.46 -8.68 23.45
C GLY A 169 -2.78 -8.11 23.99
N SER A 170 -2.74 -7.16 24.94
CA SER A 170 -3.96 -6.68 25.60
C SER A 170 -4.42 -5.33 25.06
N LEU A 171 -5.63 -5.30 24.50
CA LEU A 171 -6.31 -4.12 23.96
C LEU A 171 -7.45 -3.62 24.85
N GLN A 172 -7.59 -4.17 26.06
CA GLN A 172 -8.68 -3.81 26.99
C GLN A 172 -8.79 -2.30 27.27
N GLY A 173 -7.67 -1.59 27.21
CA GLY A 173 -7.65 -0.13 27.38
C GLY A 173 -8.40 0.64 26.28
N ALA A 174 -8.54 0.07 25.08
CA ALA A 174 -9.19 0.70 23.93
C ALA A 174 -10.67 1.03 24.19
N LYS A 175 -11.34 0.28 25.07
CA LYS A 175 -12.75 0.49 25.45
C LYS A 175 -13.00 1.88 26.04
N ASN A 176 -12.14 2.31 26.95
CA ASN A 176 -12.32 3.54 27.72
C ASN A 176 -11.34 4.65 27.31
N TYR A 177 -10.20 4.27 26.73
CA TYR A 177 -9.11 5.16 26.35
C TYR A 177 -8.66 4.82 24.93
N PRO A 178 -9.53 4.99 23.91
CA PRO A 178 -9.17 4.66 22.54
C PRO A 178 -8.00 5.51 22.06
N VAL A 179 -7.22 4.94 21.15
CA VAL A 179 -6.19 5.68 20.41
C VAL A 179 -6.92 6.67 19.51
N LYS A 180 -6.48 7.93 19.50
CA LYS A 180 -7.15 9.01 18.76
C LYS A 180 -6.32 9.45 17.56
N LEU A 181 -6.60 8.84 16.40
CA LEU A 181 -6.04 9.29 15.14
C LEU A 181 -6.85 10.47 14.57
N SER A 182 -6.23 11.22 13.67
CA SER A 182 -6.84 12.32 12.91
C SER A 182 -7.90 11.82 11.94
N ASN A 183 -7.73 10.59 11.44
CA ASN A 183 -8.76 9.83 10.75
C ASN A 183 -8.88 8.44 11.41
N MET A 184 -9.99 8.20 12.10
CA MET A 184 -10.25 6.93 12.79
C MET A 184 -10.51 5.77 11.83
N GLU A 185 -10.86 6.00 10.56
CA GLU A 185 -10.98 4.93 9.55
C GLU A 185 -9.62 4.33 9.18
N ARG A 186 -8.52 4.94 9.62
CA ARG A 186 -7.16 4.44 9.41
C ARG A 186 -6.64 3.60 10.58
N LEU A 187 -7.37 3.52 11.69
CA LEU A 187 -6.94 2.77 12.86
C LEU A 187 -7.25 1.28 12.69
N VAL A 188 -6.25 0.43 12.91
CA VAL A 188 -6.42 -1.01 13.08
C VAL A 188 -5.73 -1.42 14.38
N TYR A 189 -6.41 -2.19 15.21
CA TYR A 189 -5.81 -2.75 16.42
C TYR A 189 -5.17 -4.11 16.13
N SER A 190 -3.96 -4.34 16.64
CA SER A 190 -3.10 -5.44 16.22
C SER A 190 -2.52 -6.27 17.37
N PRO A 191 -3.32 -7.08 18.08
CA PRO A 191 -2.81 -7.84 19.22
C PRO A 191 -1.85 -8.95 18.80
N HIS A 192 -0.87 -9.25 19.65
CA HIS A 192 0.00 -10.42 19.52
C HIS A 192 -0.47 -11.59 20.39
N LEU A 193 -0.35 -12.81 19.87
CA LEU A 193 -0.64 -14.05 20.57
C LEU A 193 0.64 -14.88 20.71
N ILE A 194 1.04 -15.14 21.95
CA ILE A 194 2.30 -15.82 22.26
C ILE A 194 2.03 -17.26 22.71
N SER A 195 2.73 -18.23 22.13
CA SER A 195 2.50 -19.65 22.39
C SER A 195 3.03 -20.11 23.76
N PRO A 196 2.52 -21.23 24.31
CA PRO A 196 2.97 -21.76 25.61
C PRO A 196 4.47 -22.04 25.71
N GLY A 197 5.13 -22.37 24.60
CA GLY A 197 6.58 -22.62 24.57
C GLY A 197 7.42 -21.34 24.70
N VAL A 198 6.86 -20.19 24.32
CA VAL A 198 7.51 -18.88 24.38
C VAL A 198 7.19 -18.19 25.71
N ASP A 199 5.91 -18.11 26.07
CA ASP A 199 5.46 -17.50 27.34
C ASP A 199 5.00 -18.57 28.34
N TYR A 200 5.87 -19.50 28.72
CA TYR A 200 5.55 -20.66 29.56
C TYR A 200 5.02 -20.34 30.96
N LYS A 201 5.10 -19.08 31.40
CA LYS A 201 4.71 -18.64 32.74
C LYS A 201 3.25 -18.22 32.84
N ALA A 202 2.54 -18.07 31.72
CA ALA A 202 1.15 -17.65 31.77
C ALA A 202 0.29 -18.70 32.51
N PRO A 203 -0.58 -18.26 33.44
CA PRO A 203 -1.27 -19.18 34.35
C PRO A 203 -2.32 -20.04 33.64
N TRP A 204 -2.92 -19.53 32.57
CA TRP A 204 -3.99 -20.18 31.82
C TRP A 204 -3.54 -21.45 31.06
N TRP A 205 -2.23 -21.70 30.94
CA TRP A 205 -1.71 -22.97 30.41
C TRP A 205 -1.94 -24.14 31.35
N SER A 206 -2.11 -23.89 32.65
CA SER A 206 -2.32 -24.91 33.68
C SER A 206 -3.79 -25.11 34.00
N ASP A 207 -4.68 -24.38 33.34
CA ASP A 207 -6.12 -24.58 33.46
C ASP A 207 -6.49 -25.99 33.00
N SER A 208 -7.37 -26.65 33.74
CA SER A 208 -7.84 -28.00 33.39
C SER A 208 -8.63 -28.04 32.09
N ASN A 209 -9.20 -26.90 31.68
CA ASN A 209 -9.97 -26.76 30.44
C ASN A 209 -9.10 -26.35 29.25
N PHE A 210 -7.78 -26.22 29.40
CA PHE A 210 -6.92 -25.89 28.27
C PHE A 210 -7.01 -26.96 27.14
N PRO A 211 -7.14 -26.56 25.86
CA PRO A 211 -7.10 -25.20 25.31
C PRO A 211 -8.46 -24.47 25.18
N ASP A 212 -9.56 -25.08 25.62
CA ASP A 212 -10.92 -24.55 25.44
C ASP A 212 -11.20 -23.29 26.28
N ASN A 213 -10.35 -22.96 27.25
CA ASN A 213 -10.40 -21.70 28.00
C ASN A 213 -9.87 -20.48 27.20
N MET A 214 -9.14 -20.70 26.10
CA MET A 214 -8.44 -19.64 25.38
C MET A 214 -9.36 -18.65 24.64
N PRO A 215 -10.46 -19.06 23.97
CA PRO A 215 -11.37 -18.14 23.29
C PRO A 215 -11.94 -17.04 24.19
N ASP A 216 -12.37 -17.38 25.40
CA ASP A 216 -12.90 -16.39 26.36
C ASP A 216 -11.82 -15.36 26.76
N LEU A 217 -10.58 -15.84 26.95
CA LEU A 217 -9.44 -14.97 27.25
C LEU A 217 -9.14 -14.01 26.07
N TRP A 218 -9.19 -14.51 24.84
CA TRP A 218 -8.99 -13.69 23.64
C TRP A 218 -10.12 -12.67 23.42
N ASP A 219 -11.38 -13.06 23.66
CA ASP A 219 -12.52 -12.15 23.62
C ASP A 219 -12.37 -11.03 24.66
N GLU A 220 -11.91 -11.37 25.87
CA GLU A 220 -11.61 -10.39 26.92
C GLU A 220 -10.47 -9.44 26.51
N TYR A 221 -9.38 -9.96 25.95
CA TYR A 221 -8.18 -9.16 25.68
C TYR A 221 -8.32 -8.28 24.44
N PHE A 222 -8.99 -8.76 23.39
CA PHE A 222 -9.11 -8.02 22.13
C PHE A 222 -10.34 -8.34 21.28
N GLY A 223 -10.96 -9.52 21.40
CA GLY A 223 -12.06 -9.93 20.52
C GLY A 223 -13.29 -9.02 20.59
N PHE A 224 -13.45 -8.30 21.71
CA PHE A 224 -14.50 -7.29 21.88
C PHE A 224 -14.35 -6.06 20.96
N VAL A 225 -13.13 -5.75 20.49
CA VAL A 225 -12.79 -4.45 19.88
C VAL A 225 -13.68 -4.10 18.68
N PRO A 226 -13.92 -4.97 17.68
CA PRO A 226 -14.77 -4.61 16.54
C PRO A 226 -16.19 -4.25 16.95
N LYS A 227 -16.76 -5.00 17.91
CA LYS A 227 -18.13 -4.79 18.38
C LYS A 227 -18.28 -3.53 19.25
N GLU A 228 -17.31 -3.26 20.11
CA GLU A 228 -17.43 -2.16 21.08
C GLU A 228 -16.88 -0.83 20.56
N THR A 229 -15.90 -0.86 19.66
CA THR A 229 -15.21 0.36 19.17
C THR A 229 -15.50 0.68 17.70
N GLY A 230 -16.01 -0.30 16.94
CA GLY A 230 -16.18 -0.18 15.48
C GLY A 230 -14.87 -0.27 14.69
N GLN A 231 -13.73 -0.50 15.36
CA GLN A 231 -12.41 -0.58 14.72
C GLN A 231 -12.05 -2.01 14.34
N ALA A 232 -11.30 -2.17 13.25
CA ALA A 232 -10.84 -3.48 12.82
C ALA A 232 -9.80 -4.06 13.78
N VAL A 233 -9.76 -5.40 13.86
CA VAL A 233 -8.70 -6.15 14.52
C VAL A 233 -8.05 -7.09 13.51
N VAL A 234 -6.71 -7.14 13.55
CA VAL A 234 -5.90 -8.12 12.82
C VAL A 234 -4.85 -8.66 13.78
N VAL A 235 -4.72 -9.96 13.97
CA VAL A 235 -3.67 -10.49 14.86
C VAL A 235 -2.29 -10.29 14.19
N GLY A 236 -1.44 -9.47 14.79
CA GLY A 236 -0.16 -9.04 14.22
C GLY A 236 0.94 -10.11 14.24
N SER A 237 0.82 -11.09 15.14
CA SER A 237 1.77 -12.18 15.29
C SER A 237 1.15 -13.34 16.06
N TRP A 238 1.33 -14.55 15.54
CA TRP A 238 1.09 -15.79 16.28
C TRP A 238 1.85 -16.95 15.61
N GLY A 239 2.34 -17.89 16.42
CA GLY A 239 3.12 -19.02 15.90
C GLY A 239 3.61 -19.95 16.99
N ALA A 240 3.86 -21.20 16.62
CA ALA A 240 4.18 -22.23 17.59
C ALA A 240 4.97 -23.38 16.98
N GLN A 241 5.83 -23.99 17.81
CA GLN A 241 6.33 -25.33 17.56
C GLN A 241 5.16 -26.31 17.66
N MET A 242 4.77 -26.98 16.58
CA MET A 242 3.57 -27.85 16.56
C MET A 242 3.78 -29.19 17.28
N LYS A 243 3.97 -29.12 18.59
CA LYS A 243 4.11 -30.25 19.51
C LYS A 243 3.31 -29.98 20.79
N ASP A 244 2.79 -31.03 21.42
CA ASP A 244 2.16 -30.97 22.74
C ASP A 244 1.14 -29.82 22.91
N LYS A 245 1.22 -29.06 24.02
CA LYS A 245 0.34 -27.90 24.29
C LYS A 245 0.46 -26.80 23.25
N ASN A 246 1.62 -26.62 22.62
CA ASN A 246 1.80 -25.62 21.57
C ASN A 246 0.95 -25.94 20.34
N LYS A 247 0.85 -27.21 19.95
CA LYS A 247 -0.04 -27.65 18.87
C LYS A 247 -1.52 -27.45 19.21
N GLN A 248 -1.92 -27.81 20.43
CA GLN A 248 -3.29 -27.60 20.91
C GLN A 248 -3.68 -26.12 20.88
N TRP A 249 -2.79 -25.26 21.38
CA TRP A 249 -2.96 -23.81 21.34
C TRP A 249 -3.04 -23.25 19.92
N ALA A 250 -2.13 -23.65 19.02
CA ALA A 250 -2.10 -23.13 17.65
C ALA A 250 -3.38 -23.52 16.87
N ASN A 251 -3.86 -24.74 17.07
CA ASN A 251 -5.14 -25.18 16.50
C ASN A 251 -6.31 -24.35 17.06
N ALA A 252 -6.31 -24.06 18.36
CA ALA A 252 -7.34 -23.21 18.97
C ALA A 252 -7.28 -21.76 18.45
N VAL A 253 -6.09 -21.20 18.23
CA VAL A 253 -5.91 -19.87 17.61
C VAL A 253 -6.51 -19.88 16.21
N SER A 254 -6.13 -20.85 15.36
CA SER A 254 -6.63 -20.92 13.99
C SER A 254 -8.17 -21.02 13.95
N ALA A 255 -8.76 -21.90 14.77
CA ALA A 255 -10.21 -22.06 14.87
C ALA A 255 -10.91 -20.77 15.35
N TYR A 256 -10.36 -20.08 16.35
CA TYR A 256 -10.92 -18.83 16.85
C TYR A 256 -10.86 -17.70 15.80
N LEU A 257 -9.74 -17.58 15.08
CA LEU A 257 -9.59 -16.57 14.03
C LEU A 257 -10.52 -16.84 12.84
N GLU A 258 -10.71 -18.10 12.46
CA GLU A 258 -11.72 -18.52 11.48
C GLU A 258 -13.13 -18.13 11.96
N GLU A 259 -13.54 -18.57 13.15
CA GLU A 259 -14.88 -18.32 13.71
C GLU A 259 -15.22 -16.83 13.77
N LYS A 260 -14.26 -16.02 14.21
CA LYS A 260 -14.43 -14.57 14.36
C LYS A 260 -14.16 -13.79 13.07
N SER A 261 -13.73 -14.46 12.00
CA SER A 261 -13.31 -13.84 10.74
C SER A 261 -12.23 -12.76 10.94
N ILE A 262 -11.24 -13.04 11.79
CA ILE A 262 -10.13 -12.12 12.10
C ILE A 262 -8.92 -12.48 11.23
N GLY A 263 -8.45 -11.50 10.44
CA GLY A 263 -7.21 -11.65 9.68
C GLY A 263 -5.98 -11.74 10.59
N SER A 264 -4.89 -12.33 10.11
CA SER A 264 -3.66 -12.43 10.91
C SER A 264 -2.38 -12.47 10.08
N PHE A 265 -1.25 -12.23 10.76
CA PHE A 265 0.10 -12.48 10.26
C PHE A 265 0.73 -13.61 11.07
N TYR A 266 1.08 -14.71 10.39
CA TYR A 266 1.72 -15.86 11.03
C TYR A 266 3.21 -15.61 11.27
N TRP A 267 3.66 -15.85 12.50
CA TRP A 267 5.07 -15.79 12.89
C TRP A 267 5.69 -17.21 12.88
N ALA A 268 6.61 -17.52 11.98
CA ALA A 268 7.09 -16.71 10.86
C ALA A 268 7.12 -17.54 9.58
N PHE A 269 7.35 -16.86 8.46
CA PHE A 269 7.81 -17.56 7.27
C PHE A 269 9.13 -18.29 7.55
N ASN A 270 10.08 -17.57 8.16
CA ASN A 270 11.46 -17.98 8.36
C ASN A 270 11.56 -19.25 9.24
N PRO A 271 12.36 -20.26 8.85
CA PRO A 271 12.50 -21.51 9.62
C PRO A 271 13.25 -21.30 10.95
N GLN A 272 14.04 -20.23 11.05
CA GLN A 272 15.03 -20.02 12.12
C GLN A 272 14.49 -19.36 13.39
N SER A 273 13.17 -19.14 13.52
CA SER A 273 12.64 -18.70 14.82
C SER A 273 12.79 -19.84 15.81
N ALA A 274 13.72 -19.71 16.77
CA ALA A 274 14.09 -20.79 17.68
C ALA A 274 12.87 -21.36 18.44
N ASP A 275 11.99 -20.49 18.91
CA ASP A 275 10.91 -20.88 19.81
C ASP A 275 9.60 -21.26 19.10
N THR A 276 9.47 -20.96 17.81
CA THR A 276 8.24 -21.20 17.03
C THR A 276 8.44 -22.05 15.77
N GLY A 277 9.66 -22.10 15.24
CA GLY A 277 9.94 -22.61 13.91
C GLY A 277 9.43 -21.66 12.83
N GLY A 278 9.17 -22.17 11.63
CA GLY A 278 8.64 -21.38 10.53
C GLY A 278 7.59 -22.10 9.72
N PHE A 279 7.12 -21.42 8.67
CA PHE A 279 6.23 -21.99 7.65
C PHE A 279 6.99 -22.95 6.72
N VAL A 280 8.27 -22.67 6.45
CA VAL A 280 9.15 -23.52 5.63
C VAL A 280 10.18 -24.26 6.47
N LYS A 281 10.82 -25.27 5.87
CA LYS A 281 11.98 -25.99 6.40
C LYS A 281 13.25 -25.13 6.27
N ASP A 282 14.36 -25.62 6.85
CA ASP A 282 15.67 -24.96 6.82
C ASP A 282 16.25 -24.73 5.41
N ASP A 283 15.66 -25.35 4.38
CA ASP A 283 15.99 -25.11 2.97
C ASP A 283 15.35 -23.83 2.40
N TRP A 284 14.53 -23.12 3.18
CA TRP A 284 13.84 -21.87 2.84
C TRP A 284 12.81 -21.94 1.71
N VAL A 285 12.54 -23.13 1.16
CA VAL A 285 11.69 -23.30 -0.02
C VAL A 285 10.61 -24.36 0.16
N THR A 286 10.82 -25.35 1.03
CA THR A 286 9.87 -26.43 1.25
C THR A 286 8.94 -26.06 2.40
N ALA A 287 7.65 -25.87 2.09
CA ALA A 287 6.63 -25.65 3.12
C ALA A 287 6.47 -26.88 4.03
N ILE A 288 6.03 -26.65 5.25
CA ILE A 288 5.72 -27.69 6.23
C ILE A 288 4.21 -27.97 6.15
N ASP A 289 3.83 -29.17 5.73
CA ASP A 289 2.42 -29.57 5.51
C ASP A 289 1.51 -29.26 6.71
N GLU A 290 2.01 -29.47 7.93
CA GLU A 290 1.25 -29.17 9.15
C GLU A 290 1.01 -27.65 9.34
N ARG A 291 1.90 -26.79 8.85
CA ARG A 291 1.70 -25.33 8.86
C ARG A 291 0.77 -24.89 7.75
N VAL A 292 0.85 -25.50 6.58
CA VAL A 292 -0.08 -25.27 5.47
C VAL A 292 -1.51 -25.58 5.93
N ALA A 293 -1.75 -26.80 6.43
CA ALA A 293 -3.07 -27.22 6.89
C ALA A 293 -3.64 -26.35 8.03
N LEU A 294 -2.77 -25.79 8.87
CA LEU A 294 -3.18 -24.88 9.95
C LEU A 294 -3.69 -23.53 9.42
N LEU A 295 -3.05 -23.01 8.36
CA LEU A 295 -3.33 -21.68 7.81
C LEU A 295 -4.38 -21.69 6.70
N GLU A 296 -4.56 -22.81 5.99
CA GLU A 296 -5.59 -22.96 4.94
C GLU A 296 -7.03 -22.78 5.45
N LEU A 297 -7.25 -22.89 6.76
CA LEU A 297 -8.55 -22.64 7.39
C LEU A 297 -8.89 -21.15 7.50
N LEU A 298 -7.89 -20.28 7.43
CA LEU A 298 -8.06 -18.87 7.74
C LEU A 298 -8.61 -18.06 6.56
N PRO A 299 -9.40 -17.01 6.85
CA PRO A 299 -9.96 -16.18 5.80
C PRO A 299 -8.85 -15.43 5.06
N THR A 300 -8.82 -15.60 3.73
CA THR A 300 -7.97 -14.82 2.84
C THR A 300 -8.83 -13.91 1.96
N THR A 301 -8.41 -12.65 1.84
CA THR A 301 -9.08 -11.70 0.94
C THR A 301 -8.33 -11.68 -0.38
N SER A 302 -9.04 -11.86 -1.50
CA SER A 302 -8.41 -11.74 -2.82
C SER A 302 -8.02 -10.29 -3.09
N VAL A 303 -6.73 -9.96 -2.90
CA VAL A 303 -6.19 -8.64 -3.23
C VAL A 303 -6.34 -8.38 -4.73
N LYS A 304 -6.22 -9.43 -5.56
CA LYS A 304 -6.50 -9.35 -7.00
C LYS A 304 -7.91 -8.86 -7.28
N ASP A 305 -8.92 -9.34 -6.55
CA ASP A 305 -10.30 -8.91 -6.77
C ASP A 305 -10.52 -7.48 -6.29
N ILE A 306 -9.87 -7.07 -5.19
CA ILE A 306 -9.87 -5.66 -4.75
C ILE A 306 -9.26 -4.78 -5.85
N VAL A 307 -8.08 -5.14 -6.34
CA VAL A 307 -7.38 -4.42 -7.41
C VAL A 307 -8.26 -4.35 -8.67
N ALA A 308 -8.96 -5.43 -9.03
CA ALA A 308 -9.89 -5.46 -10.16
C ALA A 308 -11.08 -4.51 -10.03
N ILE A 309 -11.49 -4.14 -8.81
CA ILE A 309 -12.48 -3.06 -8.61
C ILE A 309 -11.89 -1.72 -9.05
N TYR A 310 -10.61 -1.48 -8.74
CA TYR A 310 -9.86 -0.29 -9.15
C TYR A 310 -9.38 -0.33 -10.60
N GLU A 311 -9.40 -1.48 -11.28
CA GLU A 311 -9.16 -1.59 -12.73
C GLU A 311 -10.30 -0.99 -13.58
N LYS A 312 -11.44 -0.67 -12.97
CA LYS A 312 -12.54 -0.01 -13.69
C LYS A 312 -12.04 1.32 -14.25
N CYS A 313 -12.14 1.50 -15.56
CA CYS A 313 -11.58 2.67 -16.22
C CYS A 313 -12.05 3.97 -15.56
N THR A 314 -11.08 4.77 -15.10
CA THR A 314 -11.23 6.22 -15.24
C THR A 314 -11.16 6.54 -16.74
N LYS A 315 -11.77 7.64 -17.22
CA LYS A 315 -11.97 7.89 -18.67
C LYS A 315 -10.73 7.70 -19.56
N THR A 316 -9.51 7.73 -19.01
CA THR A 316 -8.25 7.69 -19.76
C THR A 316 -7.16 6.75 -19.24
N CYS A 317 -7.40 5.93 -18.20
CA CYS A 317 -6.36 5.00 -17.71
C CYS A 317 -5.00 5.69 -17.47
N ALA A 318 -5.02 6.74 -16.62
CA ALA A 318 -3.89 7.63 -16.33
C ALA A 318 -3.21 8.27 -17.56
N GLY A 319 -3.85 8.24 -18.73
CA GLY A 319 -3.30 8.73 -20.00
C GLY A 319 -2.43 7.72 -20.76
N ASN A 320 -2.19 6.54 -20.17
CA ASN A 320 -1.24 5.54 -20.66
C ASN A 320 -1.92 4.24 -21.12
N GLY A 321 -3.23 4.30 -21.38
CA GLY A 321 -3.99 3.18 -21.91
C GLY A 321 -5.32 3.59 -22.49
N GLY A 322 -5.94 2.66 -23.22
CA GLY A 322 -7.33 2.76 -23.69
C GLY A 322 -8.29 2.10 -22.71
N CYS A 323 -9.57 2.49 -22.76
CA CYS A 323 -10.63 1.80 -22.02
C CYS A 323 -11.39 0.82 -22.91
N GLU A 324 -11.31 -0.47 -22.62
CA GLU A 324 -12.06 -1.52 -23.31
C GLU A 324 -12.85 -2.37 -22.33
N GLY A 325 -14.16 -2.53 -22.58
CA GLY A 325 -15.02 -3.34 -21.70
C GLY A 325 -15.07 -2.84 -20.25
N GLY A 326 -14.78 -1.55 -20.02
CA GLY A 326 -14.70 -0.95 -18.68
C GLY A 326 -13.40 -1.24 -17.93
N LYS A 327 -12.37 -1.78 -18.59
CA LYS A 327 -11.03 -2.00 -18.03
C LYS A 327 -9.95 -1.29 -18.82
N CYS A 328 -8.88 -0.92 -18.13
CA CYS A 328 -7.72 -0.30 -18.76
C CYS A 328 -6.88 -1.31 -19.54
N ILE A 329 -6.58 -0.98 -20.79
CA ILE A 329 -5.65 -1.68 -21.67
C ILE A 329 -4.44 -0.78 -21.87
N CYS A 330 -3.32 -1.13 -21.23
CA CYS A 330 -2.14 -0.28 -21.19
C CYS A 330 -1.35 -0.30 -22.49
N TYR A 331 -0.83 0.86 -22.87
CA TYR A 331 0.15 0.96 -23.95
C TYR A 331 1.44 0.23 -23.58
N THR A 332 2.23 -0.13 -24.60
CA THR A 332 3.54 -0.75 -24.42
C THR A 332 4.37 0.06 -23.43
N GLY A 333 5.02 -0.63 -22.49
CA GLY A 333 5.80 0.00 -21.43
C GLY A 333 5.01 0.29 -20.15
N TRP A 334 3.68 0.28 -20.20
CA TRP A 334 2.82 0.60 -19.06
C TRP A 334 2.07 -0.61 -18.51
N SER A 335 1.77 -0.56 -17.22
CA SER A 335 1.07 -1.59 -16.48
C SER A 335 0.34 -0.98 -15.28
N GLY A 336 -0.36 -1.82 -14.52
CA GLY A 336 -1.15 -1.39 -13.38
C GLY A 336 -2.64 -1.21 -13.70
N PRO A 337 -3.51 -1.16 -12.69
CA PRO A 337 -4.96 -1.08 -12.86
C PRO A 337 -5.45 0.09 -13.69
N GLN A 338 -4.72 1.20 -13.65
CA GLN A 338 -4.98 2.42 -14.39
C GLN A 338 -3.82 2.77 -15.32
N CYS A 339 -2.97 1.80 -15.71
CA CYS A 339 -1.78 2.05 -16.53
C CYS A 339 -0.81 3.08 -15.93
N GLU A 340 -0.77 3.12 -14.61
CA GLU A 340 -0.06 4.09 -13.81
C GLU A 340 1.36 3.64 -13.45
N ILE A 341 1.87 2.53 -14.01
CA ILE A 341 3.17 1.94 -13.69
C ILE A 341 3.98 1.72 -14.98
N CYS A 342 5.03 2.51 -15.19
CA CYS A 342 5.98 2.25 -16.28
C CYS A 342 6.91 1.05 -15.99
N SER A 343 7.44 0.45 -17.05
CA SER A 343 8.36 -0.70 -16.99
C SER A 343 9.77 -0.25 -16.63
N GLU A 344 10.45 -0.99 -15.76
CA GLU A 344 11.83 -0.69 -15.39
C GLU A 344 12.75 -0.72 -16.63
N GLY A 345 13.55 0.34 -16.82
CA GLY A 345 14.41 0.47 -18.00
C GLY A 345 13.76 1.17 -19.19
N ASP A 346 12.45 1.44 -19.15
CA ASP A 346 11.75 2.14 -20.23
C ASP A 346 12.13 3.62 -20.24
N THR A 347 12.71 4.09 -21.34
CA THR A 347 13.10 5.49 -21.53
C THR A 347 11.96 6.33 -22.07
N THR A 348 11.10 5.76 -22.91
CA THR A 348 9.98 6.47 -23.53
C THR A 348 8.96 6.90 -22.50
N ALA A 349 8.74 6.08 -21.46
CA ALA A 349 7.91 6.45 -20.31
C ALA A 349 8.45 7.67 -19.53
N CYS A 350 9.72 8.00 -19.73
CA CYS A 350 10.45 9.12 -19.12
C CYS A 350 10.89 10.16 -20.16
N ASN A 351 10.12 10.27 -21.26
CA ASN A 351 10.36 11.22 -22.35
C ASN A 351 11.73 11.07 -23.04
N ASP A 352 12.32 9.88 -22.98
CA ASP A 352 13.69 9.58 -23.43
C ASP A 352 14.78 10.45 -22.77
N MET A 353 14.44 11.10 -21.65
CA MET A 353 15.29 11.99 -20.84
C MET A 353 15.58 11.39 -19.47
N GLY A 354 15.44 10.08 -19.38
CA GLY A 354 15.65 9.33 -18.16
C GLY A 354 15.22 7.89 -18.33
N THR A 355 15.28 7.15 -17.24
CA THR A 355 14.94 5.73 -17.20
C THR A 355 13.91 5.46 -16.11
N CYS A 356 12.84 4.75 -16.46
CA CYS A 356 11.81 4.39 -15.49
C CYS A 356 12.34 3.40 -14.44
N LEU A 357 11.98 3.64 -13.18
CA LEU A 357 12.37 2.82 -12.02
C LEU A 357 11.37 1.68 -11.72
N GLY A 358 10.37 1.47 -12.58
CA GLY A 358 9.36 0.40 -12.44
C GLY A 358 8.12 0.78 -11.62
N ASN A 359 7.91 2.08 -11.40
CA ASN A 359 6.91 2.63 -10.47
C ASN A 359 6.41 4.04 -10.88
N SER A 360 6.52 4.40 -12.16
CA SER A 360 6.18 5.75 -12.70
C SER A 360 6.93 6.91 -12.06
N THR A 361 8.07 6.60 -11.47
CA THR A 361 9.13 7.56 -11.19
C THR A 361 10.28 7.29 -12.15
N CYS A 362 10.83 8.35 -12.68
CA CYS A 362 11.96 8.30 -13.58
C CYS A 362 13.24 8.76 -12.88
N ALA A 363 14.36 8.08 -13.14
CA ALA A 363 15.68 8.63 -12.88
C ALA A 363 16.08 9.46 -14.10
N CYS A 364 16.15 10.78 -13.93
CA CYS A 364 16.36 11.71 -15.02
C CYS A 364 17.83 11.91 -15.36
N ASP A 365 18.08 12.12 -16.65
CA ASP A 365 19.39 12.40 -17.21
C ASP A 365 19.62 13.93 -17.27
N ASP A 366 20.88 14.36 -17.10
CA ASP A 366 21.33 15.75 -17.22
C ASP A 366 20.47 16.77 -16.42
N ASP A 367 19.88 17.76 -17.09
CA ASP A 367 19.07 18.83 -16.50
C ASP A 367 17.57 18.48 -16.46
N ALA A 368 17.19 17.25 -16.84
CA ALA A 368 15.81 16.81 -16.72
C ALA A 368 15.47 16.49 -15.25
N ASP A 369 14.24 16.80 -14.85
CA ASP A 369 13.75 16.57 -13.50
C ASP A 369 12.23 16.31 -13.50
N GLY A 370 11.63 16.29 -12.32
CA GLY A 370 10.22 15.95 -12.15
C GLY A 370 9.94 14.45 -12.30
N LYS A 371 8.67 14.07 -12.14
CA LYS A 371 8.26 12.66 -12.06
C LYS A 371 8.52 11.88 -13.35
N TYR A 372 8.50 12.55 -14.50
CA TYR A 372 8.62 11.96 -15.83
C TYR A 372 9.80 12.48 -16.64
N CYS A 373 10.76 13.18 -16.02
CA CYS A 373 11.91 13.78 -16.71
C CYS A 373 11.53 14.77 -17.81
N ALA A 374 10.52 15.59 -17.52
CA ALA A 374 10.22 16.79 -18.29
C ALA A 374 10.66 17.95 -17.40
N GLY A 375 11.73 18.67 -17.79
CA GLY A 375 12.46 19.59 -16.93
C GLY A 375 11.64 20.71 -16.27
N THR A 376 12.26 21.44 -15.34
CA THR A 376 11.60 22.50 -14.55
C THR A 376 11.26 23.73 -15.38
N GLU A 377 10.12 24.35 -15.07
CA GLU A 377 9.49 25.54 -15.68
C GLU A 377 10.44 26.47 -16.47
N CYS A 378 10.05 26.90 -17.67
CA CYS A 378 10.85 27.87 -18.41
C CYS A 378 10.73 29.27 -17.77
N ASP A 379 11.85 29.94 -17.52
CA ASP A 379 11.89 31.33 -17.00
C ASP A 379 11.13 32.33 -17.90
N GLU A 380 11.00 32.05 -19.20
CA GLU A 380 10.37 32.94 -20.19
C GLU A 380 9.14 32.33 -20.91
N VAL A 381 8.84 31.04 -20.70
CA VAL A 381 7.77 30.32 -21.44
C VAL A 381 6.84 29.61 -20.47
N ASP A 382 5.55 29.96 -20.53
CA ASP A 382 4.52 29.32 -19.72
C ASP A 382 4.20 27.92 -20.27
N CYS A 383 4.65 26.88 -19.57
CA CYS A 383 4.43 25.48 -19.92
C CYS A 383 3.38 24.85 -18.99
N GLY A 384 2.10 24.96 -19.34
CA GLY A 384 0.99 24.23 -18.72
C GLY A 384 0.78 24.51 -17.22
N ASP A 385 -0.01 23.66 -16.54
CA ASP A 385 -0.27 23.72 -15.10
C ASP A 385 0.55 22.67 -14.34
N GLY A 386 1.88 22.89 -14.29
CA GLY A 386 2.83 22.30 -13.33
C GLY A 386 2.99 20.77 -13.31
N SER A 387 2.18 20.03 -14.06
CA SER A 387 2.19 18.56 -14.06
C SER A 387 1.97 17.95 -15.45
N ASN A 388 1.52 18.73 -16.42
CA ASN A 388 1.27 18.31 -17.82
C ASN A 388 2.35 18.79 -18.80
N ALA A 389 3.42 19.41 -18.31
CA ALA A 389 4.49 19.91 -19.14
C ALA A 389 5.79 20.09 -18.34
N GLY A 390 6.91 20.10 -19.04
CA GLY A 390 8.20 20.56 -18.52
C GLY A 390 8.95 21.39 -19.56
N CYS A 391 10.07 22.00 -19.20
CA CYS A 391 10.91 22.79 -20.09
C CYS A 391 12.22 22.06 -20.40
N PHE A 392 12.66 22.07 -21.65
CA PHE A 392 14.01 21.64 -22.00
C PHE A 392 14.61 22.56 -23.07
N ASN A 393 15.78 23.14 -22.80
CA ASN A 393 16.44 24.12 -23.69
C ASN A 393 15.55 25.32 -24.11
N GLY A 394 14.61 25.73 -23.25
CA GLY A 394 13.70 26.84 -23.54
C GLY A 394 12.48 26.49 -24.39
N GLU A 395 12.23 25.21 -24.66
CA GLU A 395 11.02 24.71 -25.33
C GLU A 395 10.19 23.84 -24.37
N CYS A 396 8.86 23.92 -24.45
CA CYS A 396 7.98 23.09 -23.63
C CYS A 396 7.89 21.65 -24.18
N THR A 397 8.09 20.68 -23.29
CA THR A 397 7.85 19.25 -23.49
C THR A 397 6.51 18.89 -22.87
N CYS A 398 5.51 18.58 -23.69
CA CYS A 398 4.15 18.31 -23.22
C CYS A 398 3.93 16.85 -22.83
N LEU A 399 3.27 16.62 -21.69
CA LEU A 399 2.88 15.31 -21.18
C LEU A 399 1.41 15.01 -21.46
N TYR A 400 1.00 13.75 -21.34
CA TYR A 400 -0.40 13.30 -21.36
C TYR A 400 -1.24 13.73 -22.59
N ASN A 401 -0.58 13.88 -23.75
CA ASN A 401 -1.17 14.36 -25.01
C ASN A 401 -1.67 15.81 -24.99
N CYS A 402 -1.14 16.62 -24.07
CA CYS A 402 -1.18 18.06 -24.24
C CYS A 402 -0.25 18.44 -25.43
N ILE A 403 -0.64 19.45 -26.18
CA ILE A 403 0.01 19.98 -27.38
C ILE A 403 0.03 21.51 -27.27
N SER A 404 0.50 22.18 -28.32
CA SER A 404 0.83 23.61 -28.36
C SER A 404 2.14 23.96 -27.65
N ASN A 405 2.69 25.12 -27.99
CA ASN A 405 3.94 25.62 -27.42
C ASN A 405 3.87 25.85 -25.90
N SER A 406 2.68 25.87 -25.30
CA SER A 406 2.48 26.02 -23.86
C SER A 406 1.88 24.79 -23.20
N CYS A 407 1.73 23.66 -23.92
CA CYS A 407 1.18 22.41 -23.38
C CYS A 407 -0.19 22.57 -22.67
N SER A 408 -0.96 23.58 -23.08
CA SER A 408 -2.24 23.93 -22.48
C SER A 408 -3.43 23.41 -23.29
N VAL A 409 -3.17 22.79 -24.44
CA VAL A 409 -4.19 22.35 -25.39
C VAL A 409 -4.19 20.83 -25.45
N CYS A 410 -5.31 20.19 -25.20
CA CYS A 410 -5.45 18.76 -25.48
C CYS A 410 -5.54 18.51 -26.99
N ALA A 411 -4.83 17.50 -27.50
CA ALA A 411 -5.05 17.03 -28.86
C ALA A 411 -6.43 16.36 -28.98
N ALA A 412 -7.36 17.01 -29.69
CA ALA A 412 -8.64 16.42 -30.14
C ALA A 412 -8.55 16.18 -31.66
N ASN A 413 -8.85 14.97 -32.10
CA ASN A 413 -8.30 14.39 -33.33
C ASN A 413 -9.24 14.40 -34.55
N GLU A 414 -8.66 14.68 -35.72
CA GLU A 414 -8.88 13.95 -36.99
C GLU A 414 -7.57 13.88 -37.84
N SER A 415 -6.56 14.71 -37.56
CA SER A 415 -5.24 14.67 -38.21
C SER A 415 -4.13 13.96 -37.42
N ALA A 416 -4.40 13.49 -36.19
CA ALA A 416 -3.46 12.67 -35.38
C ALA A 416 -3.48 11.16 -35.75
N LEU A 417 -4.15 10.80 -36.84
CA LEU A 417 -4.48 9.45 -37.27
C LEU A 417 -3.38 8.74 -38.08
N GLU A 418 -2.28 9.40 -38.47
CA GLU A 418 -1.26 8.77 -39.33
C GLU A 418 -0.15 8.00 -38.58
N ASP A 419 0.09 8.26 -37.29
CA ASP A 419 1.12 7.53 -36.51
C ASP A 419 0.55 6.57 -35.44
N ALA A 420 -0.76 6.36 -35.45
CA ALA A 420 -1.33 5.14 -34.91
C ALA A 420 -0.99 3.98 -35.86
N SER A 421 0.21 3.41 -35.75
CA SER A 421 0.34 2.00 -36.11
C SER A 421 -0.26 1.08 -35.05
N ASN A 422 -0.81 1.57 -33.91
CA ASN A 422 -1.65 0.77 -32.99
C ASN A 422 -2.58 1.56 -32.00
N GLY A 423 -3.43 2.46 -32.51
CA GLY A 423 -4.79 2.69 -31.95
C GLY A 423 -4.98 3.26 -30.52
N ALA A 424 -4.54 4.49 -30.24
CA ALA A 424 -4.92 5.26 -29.06
C ALA A 424 -6.03 6.30 -29.38
N THR A 425 -7.13 6.33 -28.61
CA THR A 425 -8.10 7.45 -28.60
C THR A 425 -7.98 8.17 -27.25
N ILE A 426 -7.73 9.49 -27.29
CA ILE A 426 -7.13 10.30 -26.23
C ILE A 426 -8.11 11.37 -25.73
N LEU A 427 -8.35 11.48 -24.42
CA LEU A 427 -9.09 12.59 -23.78
C LEU A 427 -8.49 13.01 -22.42
N CYS A 428 -7.28 13.52 -22.47
CA CYS A 428 -6.66 14.58 -21.67
C CYS A 428 -7.61 15.33 -20.66
N SER A 429 -7.61 14.90 -19.39
CA SER A 429 -8.28 15.57 -18.25
C SER A 429 -7.32 16.37 -17.36
N ALA A 430 -6.02 16.36 -17.69
CA ALA A 430 -4.95 17.10 -17.00
C ALA A 430 -4.60 18.44 -17.68
N CYS A 431 -5.36 18.82 -18.70
CA CYS A 431 -5.32 20.13 -19.34
C CYS A 431 -6.74 20.68 -19.14
N ASP A 432 -7.10 21.08 -17.91
CA ASP A 432 -8.45 21.55 -17.66
C ASP A 432 -8.62 22.97 -18.19
N ALA A 433 -9.72 23.15 -18.92
CA ALA A 433 -10.03 24.35 -19.68
C ALA A 433 -10.39 25.50 -18.75
N GLN A 434 -9.42 26.33 -18.38
CA GLN A 434 -9.74 27.72 -18.04
C GLN A 434 -10.14 28.47 -19.31
N THR A 435 -11.39 28.31 -19.72
CA THR A 435 -12.30 29.37 -20.15
C THR A 435 -13.55 28.71 -20.72
N GLN A 436 -14.69 28.92 -20.06
CA GLN A 436 -15.97 28.86 -20.76
C GLN A 436 -15.91 29.88 -21.89
N ASN A 437 -15.80 29.43 -23.14
CA ASN A 437 -16.18 30.25 -24.28
C ASN A 437 -17.01 29.40 -25.25
N ASP A 438 -18.26 29.81 -25.28
CA ASP A 438 -19.37 29.42 -26.14
C ASP A 438 -18.94 29.12 -27.60
N PHE A 439 -19.19 27.90 -28.08
CA PHE A 439 -18.89 27.45 -29.45
C PHE A 439 -19.93 27.92 -30.48
N SER A 440 -20.65 29.01 -30.23
CA SER A 440 -21.75 29.47 -31.10
C SER A 440 -21.32 30.36 -32.27
N SER A 441 -20.04 30.69 -32.45
CA SER A 441 -19.59 31.66 -33.46
C SER A 441 -18.69 31.12 -34.58
N ALA A 442 -18.50 29.80 -34.72
CA ALA A 442 -17.64 29.22 -35.76
C ALA A 442 -18.39 28.35 -36.78
N VAL A 443 -19.55 28.80 -37.28
CA VAL A 443 -20.15 28.28 -38.52
C VAL A 443 -20.72 29.42 -39.34
N GLN A 444 -19.86 30.10 -40.08
CA GLN A 444 -20.15 30.80 -41.34
C GLN A 444 -18.78 31.22 -41.88
N VAL A 445 -18.22 30.50 -42.86
CA VAL A 445 -18.19 30.87 -44.28
C VAL A 445 -17.45 29.69 -44.94
N SER A 446 -17.99 28.91 -45.88
CA SER A 446 -18.12 29.25 -47.30
C SER A 446 -18.66 28.02 -48.03
N ALA A 447 -19.77 28.17 -48.75
CA ALA A 447 -20.14 27.24 -49.82
C ALA A 447 -20.16 28.04 -51.12
N SER A 448 -19.00 28.15 -51.77
CA SER A 448 -18.93 28.64 -53.14
C SER A 448 -19.12 27.49 -54.12
N ALA A 449 -20.20 27.58 -54.88
CA ALA A 449 -20.31 27.20 -56.28
C ALA A 449 -20.00 25.74 -56.66
N VAL A 450 -21.01 24.87 -56.53
CA VAL A 450 -21.27 23.80 -57.53
C VAL A 450 -22.78 23.59 -57.64
N GLY A 451 -23.33 23.68 -58.86
CA GLY A 451 -24.58 23.00 -59.21
C GLY A 451 -25.82 23.88 -59.37
N ALA A 452 -25.82 24.78 -60.35
CA ALA A 452 -27.08 25.08 -61.04
C ALA A 452 -27.50 23.86 -61.87
N VAL A 453 -28.82 23.68 -62.00
CA VAL A 453 -29.58 22.78 -62.89
C VAL A 453 -29.91 21.38 -62.34
N LEU A 454 -31.21 21.05 -62.39
CA LEU A 454 -31.93 19.81 -62.07
C LEU A 454 -32.18 19.59 -60.56
N PHE A 455 -33.37 19.77 -59.99
CA PHE A 455 -34.67 19.27 -60.42
C PHE A 455 -35.81 20.17 -59.92
N ALA A 456 -36.59 20.69 -60.86
CA ALA A 456 -37.95 21.10 -60.64
C ALA A 456 -38.84 19.85 -60.70
N VAL A 457 -39.17 19.22 -59.57
CA VAL A 457 -40.40 18.42 -59.40
C VAL A 457 -40.76 18.45 -57.91
N ILE A 458 -42.05 18.68 -57.61
CA ILE A 458 -42.70 18.66 -56.28
C ILE A 458 -42.77 20.02 -55.57
N SER A 459 -43.48 20.97 -56.18
CA SER A 459 -44.44 21.85 -55.49
C SER A 459 -45.39 22.48 -56.51
N CYS A 460 -46.05 21.61 -57.28
CA CYS A 460 -47.38 21.84 -57.80
C CYS A 460 -48.22 20.71 -57.20
N ILE A 461 -49.45 21.02 -56.76
CA ILE A 461 -50.34 20.22 -55.91
C ILE A 461 -50.17 20.56 -54.41
N LEU A 462 -50.63 21.76 -54.02
CA LEU A 462 -51.60 21.93 -52.93
C LEU A 462 -52.20 23.34 -53.02
N SER A 463 -53.03 23.56 -54.04
CA SER A 463 -53.95 24.70 -54.14
C SER A 463 -55.11 24.31 -55.05
N CYS A 464 -55.84 23.27 -54.64
CA CYS A 464 -57.22 23.02 -55.00
C CYS A 464 -57.86 22.36 -53.78
N PHE A 465 -59.02 22.90 -53.39
CA PHE A 465 -59.84 22.61 -52.21
C PHE A 465 -59.64 23.54 -50.99
N LEU A 466 -60.46 24.61 -51.07
CA LEU A 466 -60.95 25.57 -50.08
C LEU A 466 -60.13 26.83 -49.85
#